data_AF-A0A0C1KND3-F1
#
_entry.id   AF-A0A0C1KND3-F1
#
_cell.length_a   1.000
_cell.length_b   1.000
_cell.length_c   1.000
_cell.angle_alpha   90.00
_cell.angle_beta   90.00
_cell.angle_gamma   90.00
#
_symmetry.space_group_name_H-M   'P 1'
#
loop_
_entity.id
_entity.type
_entity.pdbx_description
1 polymer ?
#
loop_
_entity_poly.entity_id
_entity_poly.type
_entity_poly.pdbx_seq_one_letter_code
_entity_poly.pdbx_strand_id
1 'polypeptide(L)'
;MSLLGKPQTITKRFHGTFEITKDNIISLFEILNQRVYQQNEAKLIQFRATIYYDDNSTVTLNGFDHLVHYNETLPIVSKAIHLTWQYLIKFRDKATFEKQEINVSFLTEMDGKVSLDEDIEIYPHNNQVYIRIQQTARIWGADIEGILSKHLKTIVWNNSKLFEFFQYNPERVRNAISGLLALITLGFAIYYTNLKSGKLPQKQYGLFVDEKFINLNCKL
;
A
#
# COMPACT_ATOMS: atom_id res chain seq x y z
N MET A 1 21.04 -11.33 40.87
CA MET A 1 19.63 -11.02 40.58
C MET A 1 19.59 -10.19 39.31
N SER A 2 19.38 -10.84 38.18
CA SER A 2 19.47 -10.20 36.86
C SER A 2 18.19 -9.44 36.57
N LEU A 3 18.36 -8.17 36.23
CA LEU A 3 17.32 -7.28 35.72
C LEU A 3 16.82 -7.86 34.39
N LEU A 4 15.77 -8.69 34.42
CA LEU A 4 15.02 -9.05 33.22
C LEU A 4 14.71 -7.74 32.49
N GLY A 5 15.14 -7.61 31.23
CA GLY A 5 14.87 -6.41 30.45
C GLY A 5 13.37 -6.19 30.42
N LYS A 6 12.90 -5.01 30.83
CA LYS A 6 11.47 -4.69 30.80
C LYS A 6 11.00 -4.84 29.35
N PRO A 7 9.94 -5.63 29.07
CA PRO A 7 9.43 -5.75 27.72
C PRO A 7 9.02 -4.37 27.19
N GLN A 8 9.43 -4.07 25.97
CA GLN A 8 9.13 -2.85 25.24
C GLN A 8 8.33 -3.20 24.00
N THR A 9 7.42 -2.30 23.60
CA THR A 9 6.64 -2.48 22.38
C THR A 9 7.01 -1.40 21.37
N ILE A 10 7.30 -1.79 20.14
CA ILE A 10 7.44 -0.90 18.99
C ILE A 10 6.17 -1.03 18.15
N THR A 11 5.55 0.09 17.82
CA THR A 11 4.35 0.11 16.95
C THR A 11 4.57 1.02 15.77
N LYS A 12 4.08 0.63 14.59
CA LYS A 12 4.12 1.47 13.39
C LYS A 12 2.86 1.29 12.55
N ARG A 13 2.44 2.37 11.90
CA ARG A 13 1.28 2.39 11.00
C ARG A 13 1.71 2.89 9.63
N PHE A 14 1.24 2.21 8.60
CA PHE A 14 1.33 2.63 7.20
C PHE A 14 -0.09 2.87 6.72
N HIS A 15 -0.33 4.04 6.15
CA HIS A 15 -1.59 4.36 5.49
C HIS A 15 -1.37 4.24 3.99
N GLY A 16 -2.38 3.75 3.28
CA GLY A 16 -2.30 3.59 1.83
C GLY A 16 -3.19 2.46 1.35
N THR A 17 -3.27 2.34 0.03
CA THR A 17 -3.96 1.21 -0.59
C THR A 17 -2.97 0.07 -0.74
N PHE A 18 -3.42 -1.15 -0.57
CA PHE A 18 -2.61 -2.34 -0.76
C PHE A 18 -3.50 -3.46 -1.30
N GLU A 19 -2.88 -4.32 -2.08
CA GLU A 19 -3.44 -5.63 -2.46
C GLU A 19 -2.44 -6.67 -1.98
N ILE A 20 -2.91 -7.64 -1.22
CA ILE A 20 -2.04 -8.63 -0.59
C ILE A 20 -2.45 -10.00 -1.07
N THR A 21 -1.49 -10.65 -1.71
CA THR A 21 -1.62 -12.03 -2.13
C THR A 21 -1.05 -12.95 -1.05
N LYS A 22 -1.41 -14.24 -1.13
CA LYS A 22 -0.80 -15.29 -0.30
C LYS A 22 0.73 -15.29 -0.42
N ASP A 23 1.25 -15.08 -1.63
CA ASP A 23 2.69 -15.06 -1.90
C ASP A 23 3.41 -13.89 -1.20
N ASN A 24 2.74 -12.73 -1.04
CA ASN A 24 3.29 -11.63 -0.25
C ASN A 24 3.43 -12.01 1.23
N ILE A 25 2.44 -12.72 1.78
CA ILE A 25 2.46 -13.18 3.17
C ILE A 25 3.55 -14.26 3.38
N ILE A 26 3.68 -15.18 2.42
CA ILE A 26 4.74 -16.19 2.41
C ILE A 26 6.11 -15.51 2.38
N SER A 27 6.31 -14.55 1.47
CA SER A 27 7.56 -13.79 1.36
C SER A 27 7.88 -13.04 2.66
N LEU A 28 6.87 -12.44 3.29
CA LEU A 28 7.01 -11.76 4.58
C LEU A 28 7.45 -12.71 5.69
N PHE A 29 6.85 -13.91 5.75
CA PHE A 29 7.23 -14.95 6.70
C PHE A 29 8.68 -15.37 6.50
N GLU A 30 9.09 -15.64 5.26
CA GLU A 30 10.44 -16.09 4.93
C GLU A 30 11.50 -15.05 5.29
N ILE A 31 11.29 -13.78 4.92
CA ILE A 31 12.22 -12.68 5.22
C ILE A 31 12.41 -12.52 6.74
N LEU A 32 11.32 -12.58 7.50
CA LEU A 32 11.38 -12.52 8.97
C LEU A 32 12.15 -13.70 9.55
N ASN A 33 11.78 -14.93 9.16
CA ASN A 33 12.43 -16.13 9.67
C ASN A 33 13.94 -16.10 9.35
N GLN A 34 14.30 -15.85 8.09
CA GLN A 34 15.69 -15.78 7.66
C GLN A 34 16.47 -14.78 8.50
N ARG A 35 15.91 -13.58 8.75
CA ARG A 35 16.60 -12.57 9.56
C ARG A 35 16.79 -13.01 11.01
N VAL A 36 15.75 -13.55 11.63
CA VAL A 36 15.78 -13.97 13.03
C VAL A 36 16.82 -15.07 13.25
N TYR A 37 16.83 -16.09 12.40
CA TYR A 37 17.79 -17.21 12.49
C TYR A 37 19.24 -16.81 12.15
N GLN A 38 19.46 -15.78 11.34
CA GLN A 38 20.81 -15.29 11.02
C GLN A 38 21.48 -14.54 12.18
N GLN A 39 20.69 -13.87 13.02
CA GLN A 39 21.24 -12.99 14.07
C GLN A 39 21.52 -13.72 15.38
N ASN A 40 20.66 -14.65 15.76
CA ASN A 40 20.67 -15.29 17.08
C ASN A 40 20.24 -16.75 17.00
N GLU A 41 20.55 -17.51 18.05
CA GLU A 41 19.94 -18.81 18.28
C GLU A 41 18.46 -18.59 18.61
N ALA A 42 17.59 -18.95 17.67
CA ALA A 42 16.17 -18.69 17.75
C ALA A 42 15.34 -19.95 17.46
N LYS A 43 14.10 -19.96 17.94
CA LYS A 43 13.10 -20.98 17.61
C LYS A 43 11.75 -20.31 17.43
N LEU A 44 11.12 -20.54 16.28
CA LEU A 44 9.71 -20.19 16.08
C LEU A 44 8.84 -21.12 16.95
N ILE A 45 8.15 -20.55 17.93
CA ILE A 45 7.22 -21.30 18.81
C ILE A 45 5.87 -21.42 18.14
N GLN A 46 5.40 -20.32 17.55
CA GLN A 46 4.07 -20.22 17.00
C GLN A 46 4.05 -19.24 15.84
N PHE A 47 3.38 -19.63 14.77
CA PHE A 47 2.88 -18.74 13.75
C PHE A 47 1.37 -18.86 13.68
N ARG A 48 0.67 -17.74 13.59
CA ARG A 48 -0.78 -17.68 13.43
C ARG A 48 -1.13 -16.67 12.35
N ALA A 49 -2.04 -17.05 11.47
CA ALA A 49 -2.68 -16.14 10.53
C ALA A 49 -4.18 -16.16 10.75
N THR A 50 -4.77 -15.02 11.10
CA THR A 50 -6.21 -14.87 11.29
C THR A 50 -6.76 -14.00 10.17
N ILE A 51 -7.66 -14.56 9.36
CA ILE A 51 -8.28 -13.90 8.21
C ILE A 51 -9.71 -13.53 8.60
N TYR A 52 -10.08 -12.27 8.36
CA TYR A 52 -11.41 -11.73 8.60
C TYR A 52 -12.09 -11.43 7.27
N TYR A 53 -13.31 -11.90 7.12
CA TYR A 53 -14.10 -11.76 5.89
C TYR A 53 -15.21 -10.73 6.02
N ASP A 54 -15.80 -10.35 4.90
CA ASP A 54 -16.88 -9.38 4.79
C ASP A 54 -18.23 -9.85 5.36
N ASP A 55 -18.42 -11.16 5.51
CA ASP A 55 -19.58 -11.78 6.16
C ASP A 55 -19.46 -11.88 7.68
N ASN A 56 -18.43 -11.25 8.27
CA ASN A 56 -18.03 -11.36 9.69
C ASN A 56 -17.53 -12.75 10.11
N SER A 57 -17.31 -13.68 9.17
CA SER A 57 -16.62 -14.92 9.48
C SER A 57 -15.12 -14.69 9.68
N THR A 58 -14.48 -15.59 10.42
CA THR A 58 -13.05 -15.51 10.72
C THR A 58 -12.44 -16.90 10.64
N VAL A 59 -11.30 -17.01 9.98
CA VAL A 59 -10.52 -18.25 9.89
C VAL A 59 -9.16 -18.05 10.55
N THR A 60 -8.83 -18.91 11.51
CA THR A 60 -7.52 -18.89 12.18
C THR A 60 -6.68 -20.09 11.76
N LEU A 61 -5.55 -19.83 11.12
CA LEU A 61 -4.58 -20.81 10.67
C LEU A 61 -3.41 -20.84 11.65
N ASN A 62 -3.30 -21.93 12.43
CA ASN A 62 -2.21 -22.13 13.38
C ASN A 62 -1.08 -22.91 12.71
N GLY A 63 -0.06 -22.21 12.22
CA GLY A 63 1.10 -22.80 11.55
C GLY A 63 1.27 -22.31 10.11
N PHE A 64 2.54 -22.21 9.69
CA PHE A 64 2.88 -21.70 8.37
C PHE A 64 2.41 -22.65 7.26
N ASP A 65 2.55 -23.96 7.47
CA ASP A 65 2.10 -24.96 6.50
C ASP A 65 0.59 -24.87 6.24
N HIS A 66 -0.20 -24.53 7.27
CA HIS A 66 -1.64 -24.33 7.10
C HIS A 66 -1.94 -23.13 6.21
N LEU A 67 -1.20 -22.03 6.33
CA LEU A 67 -1.32 -20.87 5.44
C LEU A 67 -0.97 -21.22 4.00
N VAL A 68 0.13 -21.95 3.77
CA VAL A 68 0.59 -22.31 2.42
C VAL A 68 -0.47 -23.13 1.68
N HIS A 69 -1.04 -24.13 2.35
CA HIS A 69 -2.04 -25.04 1.78
C HIS A 69 -3.47 -24.51 1.85
N TYR A 70 -3.70 -23.37 2.52
CA TYR A 70 -5.02 -22.78 2.62
C TYR A 70 -5.51 -22.32 1.25
N ASN A 71 -6.75 -22.69 0.94
CA ASN A 71 -7.49 -22.24 -0.21
C ASN A 71 -8.96 -22.07 0.18
N GLU A 72 -9.44 -20.83 0.14
CA GLU A 72 -10.85 -20.53 0.38
C GLU A 72 -11.67 -20.95 -0.84
N THR A 73 -12.82 -21.59 -0.61
CA THR A 73 -13.72 -22.05 -1.67
C THR A 73 -15.03 -21.26 -1.70
N LEU A 74 -15.36 -20.58 -0.60
CA LEU A 74 -16.52 -19.72 -0.51
C LEU A 74 -16.28 -18.41 -1.30
N PRO A 75 -17.32 -17.85 -1.94
CA PRO A 75 -17.23 -16.58 -2.66
C PRO A 75 -17.28 -15.39 -1.69
N ILE A 76 -16.37 -15.35 -0.72
CA ILE A 76 -16.26 -14.32 0.33
C ILE A 76 -15.00 -13.47 0.13
N VAL A 77 -15.03 -12.22 0.59
CA VAL A 77 -13.94 -11.26 0.40
C VAL A 77 -13.18 -11.06 1.70
N SER A 78 -11.87 -11.28 1.69
CA SER A 78 -11.01 -10.97 2.83
C SER A 78 -10.91 -9.45 3.03
N LYS A 79 -11.21 -9.00 4.25
CA LYS A 79 -11.17 -7.59 4.68
C LYS A 79 -10.00 -7.29 5.60
N ALA A 80 -9.54 -8.27 6.36
CA ALA A 80 -8.34 -8.10 7.15
C ALA A 80 -7.60 -9.42 7.28
N ILE A 81 -6.28 -9.31 7.48
CA ILE A 81 -5.48 -10.43 7.93
C ILE A 81 -4.54 -9.97 9.04
N HIS A 82 -4.53 -10.71 10.13
CA HIS A 82 -3.67 -10.54 11.27
C HIS A 82 -2.67 -11.69 11.35
N LEU A 83 -1.39 -11.36 11.33
CA LEU A 83 -0.28 -12.30 11.35
C LEU A 83 0.49 -12.15 12.65
N THR A 84 0.71 -13.26 13.34
CA THR A 84 1.45 -13.30 14.60
C THR A 84 2.59 -14.30 14.49
N TRP A 85 3.79 -13.86 14.86
CA TRP A 85 4.96 -14.72 15.06
C TRP A 85 5.42 -14.62 16.50
N GLN A 86 5.60 -15.76 17.15
CA GLN A 86 6.19 -15.86 18.48
C GLN A 86 7.49 -16.65 18.42
N TYR A 87 8.58 -16.03 18.87
CA TYR A 87 9.92 -16.62 18.88
C TYR A 87 10.44 -16.76 20.32
N LEU A 88 11.20 -17.82 20.57
CA LEU A 88 12.18 -17.85 21.65
C LEU A 88 13.53 -17.48 21.05
N ILE A 89 14.14 -16.42 21.55
CA ILE A 89 15.45 -15.96 21.08
C ILE A 89 16.43 -15.94 22.24
N LYS A 90 17.58 -16.57 22.06
CA LYS A 90 18.70 -16.48 22.99
C LYS A 90 19.71 -15.46 22.46
N PHE A 91 19.70 -14.28 23.06
CA PHE A 91 20.64 -13.21 22.75
C PHE A 91 22.03 -13.54 23.30
N ARG A 92 23.09 -13.07 22.63
CA ARG A 92 24.48 -13.39 22.99
C ARG A 92 24.88 -12.99 24.42
N ASP A 93 24.27 -11.92 24.94
CA ASP A 93 24.48 -11.39 26.29
C ASP A 93 23.56 -12.02 27.35
N LYS A 94 22.72 -13.00 26.96
CA LYS A 94 21.73 -13.65 27.83
C LYS A 94 21.98 -15.15 27.92
N ALA A 95 21.83 -15.68 29.14
CA ALA A 95 21.96 -17.12 29.38
C ALA A 95 20.71 -17.92 28.97
N THR A 96 19.55 -17.26 28.89
CA THR A 96 18.24 -17.88 28.68
C THR A 96 17.58 -17.37 27.41
N PHE A 97 16.62 -18.14 26.90
CA PHE A 97 15.75 -17.70 25.81
C PHE A 97 14.72 -16.71 26.33
N GLU A 98 14.48 -15.65 25.56
CA GLU A 98 13.49 -14.63 25.84
C GLU A 98 12.40 -14.65 24.76
N LYS A 99 11.13 -14.63 25.18
CA LYS A 99 9.98 -14.61 24.24
C LYS A 99 9.90 -13.26 23.54
N GLN A 100 9.87 -13.27 22.21
CA GLN A 100 9.59 -12.11 21.37
C GLN A 100 8.33 -12.36 20.55
N GLU A 101 7.59 -11.30 20.27
CA GLU A 101 6.38 -11.39 19.47
C GLU A 101 6.34 -10.28 18.42
N ILE A 102 5.98 -10.67 17.20
CA ILE A 102 5.83 -9.77 16.05
C ILE A 102 4.42 -9.96 15.54
N ASN A 103 3.70 -8.85 15.38
CA ASN A 103 2.36 -8.80 14.83
C ASN A 103 2.35 -7.87 13.63
N VAL A 104 1.77 -8.33 12.53
CA VAL A 104 1.54 -7.53 11.32
C VAL A 104 0.08 -7.70 10.93
N SER A 105 -0.66 -6.59 10.88
CA SER A 105 -2.08 -6.57 10.53
C SER A 105 -2.29 -5.73 9.30
N PHE A 106 -3.00 -6.29 8.34
CA PHE A 106 -3.47 -5.57 7.16
C PHE A 106 -4.97 -5.41 7.30
N LEU A 107 -5.43 -4.16 7.35
CA LEU A 107 -6.80 -3.80 7.65
C LEU A 107 -7.35 -2.98 6.51
N THR A 108 -8.41 -3.45 5.86
CA THR A 108 -9.22 -2.59 5.00
C THR A 108 -10.26 -1.86 5.84
N GLU A 109 -10.98 -0.93 5.21
CA GLU A 109 -12.21 -0.40 5.78
C GLU A 109 -13.17 -1.54 6.14
N MET A 110 -13.58 -1.58 7.42
CA MET A 110 -14.52 -2.55 7.97
C MET A 110 -15.48 -1.84 8.91
N ASP A 111 -16.76 -2.23 8.84
CA ASP A 111 -17.77 -1.74 9.78
C ASP A 111 -17.62 -2.47 11.13
N GLY A 112 -17.09 -1.76 12.13
CA GLY A 112 -17.01 -2.24 13.51
C GLY A 112 -15.60 -2.42 14.04
N LYS A 113 -15.49 -3.16 15.14
CA LYS A 113 -14.23 -3.40 15.84
C LYS A 113 -13.54 -4.65 15.31
N VAL A 114 -12.26 -4.53 14.99
CA VAL A 114 -11.39 -5.68 14.80
C VAL A 114 -10.53 -5.82 16.05
N SER A 115 -10.71 -6.93 16.78
CA SER A 115 -9.78 -7.32 17.84
C SER A 115 -8.57 -7.97 17.19
N LEU A 116 -7.42 -7.31 17.27
CA LEU A 116 -6.16 -7.84 16.72
C LEU A 116 -5.44 -8.73 17.73
N ASP A 117 -5.63 -8.44 19.00
CA ASP A 117 -5.03 -9.11 20.14
C ASP A 117 -5.95 -8.89 21.36
N GLU A 118 -5.72 -9.60 22.47
CA GLU A 118 -6.54 -9.50 23.70
C GLU A 118 -6.65 -8.05 24.21
N ASP A 119 -5.65 -7.22 23.93
CA ASP A 119 -5.54 -5.85 24.45
C ASP A 119 -5.76 -4.75 23.39
N ILE A 120 -5.97 -5.08 22.11
CA ILE A 120 -5.99 -4.08 21.03
C ILE A 120 -7.22 -4.23 20.15
N GLU A 121 -8.18 -3.33 20.37
CA GLU A 121 -9.29 -3.08 19.45
C GLU A 121 -8.91 -1.93 18.51
N ILE A 122 -9.05 -2.15 17.20
CA ILE A 122 -8.89 -1.10 16.19
C ILE A 122 -10.21 -0.91 15.45
N TYR A 123 -10.56 0.36 15.22
CA TYR A 123 -11.60 0.78 14.29
C TYR A 123 -10.91 1.25 13.01
N PRO A 124 -10.73 0.38 12.00
CA PRO A 124 -10.10 0.77 10.76
C PRO A 124 -11.08 1.62 9.94
N HIS A 125 -11.04 2.94 10.14
CA HIS A 125 -11.78 3.87 9.28
C HIS A 125 -11.19 3.98 7.87
N ASN A 126 -9.93 3.58 7.68
CA ASN A 126 -9.21 3.63 6.42
C ASN A 126 -8.32 2.39 6.28
N ASN A 127 -7.92 2.09 5.04
CA ASN A 127 -6.93 1.06 4.74
C ASN A 127 -5.59 1.38 5.44
N GLN A 128 -5.11 0.45 6.25
CA GLN A 128 -3.85 0.60 6.99
C GLN A 128 -3.15 -0.73 7.22
N VAL A 129 -1.82 -0.65 7.33
CA VAL A 129 -0.97 -1.74 7.81
C VAL A 129 -0.43 -1.37 9.18
N TYR A 130 -0.64 -2.23 10.15
CA TYR A 130 -0.20 -2.05 11.53
C TYR A 130 0.87 -3.08 11.89
N ILE A 131 2.01 -2.61 12.39
CA ILE A 131 3.07 -3.44 12.95
C ILE A 131 3.07 -3.22 14.46
N ARG A 132 3.20 -4.32 15.21
CA ARG A 132 3.50 -4.30 16.64
C ARG A 132 4.56 -5.35 16.96
N ILE A 133 5.66 -4.95 17.57
CA ILE A 133 6.75 -5.84 17.97
C ILE A 133 6.91 -5.71 19.49
N GLN A 134 6.61 -6.77 20.21
CA GLN A 134 6.91 -6.90 21.63
C GLN A 134 8.28 -7.56 21.78
N GLN A 135 9.19 -6.85 22.44
CA GLN A 135 10.58 -7.23 22.53
C GLN A 135 11.18 -7.02 23.92
N THR A 136 12.26 -7.73 24.20
CA THR A 136 13.13 -7.49 25.37
C THR A 136 14.46 -6.83 24.97
N ALA A 137 14.94 -7.06 23.75
CA ALA A 137 16.22 -6.55 23.25
C ALA A 137 16.05 -5.42 22.21
N ARG A 138 16.17 -4.15 22.65
CA ARG A 138 15.84 -2.96 21.84
C ARG A 138 16.41 -2.92 20.43
N ILE A 139 17.69 -3.29 20.28
CA ILE A 139 18.41 -3.25 19.00
C ILE A 139 17.81 -4.28 18.03
N TRP A 140 17.45 -5.46 18.54
CA TRP A 140 16.85 -6.53 17.74
C TRP A 140 15.49 -6.10 17.19
N GLY A 141 14.58 -5.57 18.02
CA GLY A 141 13.26 -5.15 17.54
C GLY A 141 13.32 -3.97 16.58
N ALA A 142 14.29 -3.05 16.74
CA ALA A 142 14.50 -1.97 15.77
C ALA A 142 14.96 -2.51 14.39
N ASP A 143 15.80 -3.54 14.36
CA ASP A 143 16.24 -4.17 13.11
C ASP A 143 15.08 -4.91 12.41
N ILE A 144 14.29 -5.68 13.16
CA ILE A 144 13.08 -6.34 12.65
C ILE A 144 12.09 -5.32 12.10
N GLU A 145 11.85 -4.23 12.84
CA GLU A 145 10.99 -3.13 12.38
C GLU A 145 11.47 -2.52 11.07
N GLY A 146 12.79 -2.33 10.92
CA GLY A 146 13.38 -1.77 9.71
C GLY A 146 13.17 -2.66 8.48
N ILE A 147 13.35 -3.98 8.64
CA ILE A 147 13.14 -4.96 7.56
C ILE A 147 11.68 -5.05 7.18
N LEU A 148 10.79 -5.16 8.16
CA LEU A 148 9.35 -5.15 7.93
C LEU A 148 8.92 -3.87 7.23
N SER A 149 9.37 -2.72 7.70
CA SER A 149 9.05 -1.44 7.09
C SER A 149 9.51 -1.35 5.65
N LYS A 150 10.71 -1.86 5.34
CA LYS A 150 11.25 -1.83 3.97
C LYS A 150 10.43 -2.74 3.05
N HIS A 151 10.07 -3.94 3.51
CA HIS A 151 9.29 -4.87 2.72
C HIS A 151 7.84 -4.40 2.55
N LEU A 152 7.18 -3.94 3.61
CA LEU A 152 5.79 -3.47 3.53
C LEU A 152 5.64 -2.23 2.64
N LYS A 153 6.67 -1.38 2.54
CA LYS A 153 6.68 -0.26 1.57
C LYS A 153 6.64 -0.70 0.10
N THR A 154 7.01 -1.93 -0.23
CA THR A 154 6.89 -2.45 -1.61
C THR A 154 5.49 -2.97 -1.89
N ILE A 155 4.71 -3.28 -0.85
CA ILE A 155 3.34 -3.79 -0.93
C ILE A 155 2.34 -2.63 -0.86
N VAL A 156 2.56 -1.69 0.06
CA VAL A 156 1.68 -0.53 0.24
C VAL A 156 1.95 0.50 -0.84
N TRP A 157 0.97 0.68 -1.73
CA TRP A 157 1.00 1.77 -2.70
C TRP A 157 0.67 3.07 -2.01
N ASN A 158 1.64 3.98 -2.01
CA ASN A 158 1.42 5.34 -1.62
C ASN A 158 0.72 6.05 -2.79
N ASN A 159 -0.61 6.08 -2.78
CA ASN A 159 -1.35 6.85 -3.76
C ASN A 159 -0.88 8.30 -3.68
N SER A 160 -0.57 8.91 -4.84
CA SER A 160 -0.27 10.34 -4.85
C SER A 160 -1.46 11.10 -4.25
N LYS A 161 -1.21 12.16 -3.48
CA LYS A 161 -2.28 13.00 -2.86
C LYS A 161 -3.36 13.43 -3.86
N LEU A 162 -3.01 13.54 -5.15
CA LEU A 162 -3.94 13.80 -6.24
C LEU A 162 -4.93 12.65 -6.43
N PHE A 163 -4.46 11.40 -6.47
CA PHE A 163 -5.30 10.23 -6.63
C PHE A 163 -6.21 10.00 -5.41
N GLU A 164 -5.71 10.26 -4.20
CA GLU A 164 -6.55 10.30 -2.99
C GLU A 164 -7.62 11.39 -3.09
N PHE A 165 -7.27 12.61 -3.54
CA PHE A 165 -8.26 13.67 -3.75
C PHE A 165 -9.35 13.26 -4.76
N PHE A 166 -8.98 12.55 -5.83
CA PHE A 166 -9.91 12.03 -6.83
C PHE A 166 -10.86 10.97 -6.26
N GLN A 167 -10.36 10.06 -5.41
CA GLN A 167 -11.17 9.01 -4.78
C GLN A 167 -12.11 9.56 -3.68
N TYR A 168 -11.66 10.53 -2.88
CA TYR A 168 -12.43 11.04 -1.74
C TYR A 168 -13.45 12.14 -2.08
N ASN A 169 -13.39 12.74 -3.27
CA ASN A 169 -14.32 13.81 -3.68
C ASN A 169 -14.94 13.56 -5.06
N PRO A 170 -15.62 12.42 -5.29
CA PRO A 170 -16.13 12.05 -6.62
C PRO A 170 -17.08 13.11 -7.19
N GLU A 171 -17.88 13.75 -6.34
CA GLU A 171 -18.82 14.82 -6.72
C GLU A 171 -18.11 16.08 -7.23
N ARG A 172 -17.03 16.51 -6.57
CA ARG A 172 -16.27 17.69 -7.01
C ARG A 172 -15.51 17.43 -8.31
N VAL A 173 -14.97 16.22 -8.44
CA VAL A 173 -14.30 15.75 -9.66
C VAL A 173 -15.28 15.71 -10.82
N ARG A 174 -16.46 15.12 -10.62
CA ARG A 174 -17.52 15.06 -11.63
C ARG A 174 -17.93 16.46 -12.10
N ASN A 175 -18.13 17.38 -11.15
CA ASN A 175 -18.51 18.76 -11.47
C ASN A 175 -17.39 19.50 -12.23
N ALA A 176 -16.13 19.28 -11.86
CA ALA A 176 -14.98 19.86 -12.55
C ALA A 176 -14.85 19.34 -14.00
N ILE A 177 -14.99 18.01 -14.20
CA ILE A 177 -14.95 17.39 -15.52
C ILE A 177 -16.13 17.89 -16.38
N SER A 178 -17.34 17.94 -15.82
CA SER A 178 -18.52 18.45 -16.52
C SER A 178 -18.35 19.93 -16.92
N GLY A 179 -17.77 20.75 -16.04
CA GLY A 179 -17.47 22.15 -16.35
C GLY A 179 -16.45 22.28 -17.47
N LEU A 180 -15.39 21.46 -17.45
CA LEU A 180 -14.38 21.44 -18.51
C LEU A 180 -14.97 21.04 -19.87
N LEU A 181 -15.80 19.99 -19.89
CA LEU A 181 -16.51 19.55 -21.10
C LEU A 181 -17.43 20.65 -21.64
N ALA A 182 -18.19 21.33 -20.78
CA ALA A 182 -19.04 22.45 -21.18
C ALA A 182 -18.21 23.56 -21.84
N LEU A 183 -17.06 23.94 -21.26
CA LEU A 183 -16.16 24.94 -21.84
C LEU A 183 -15.58 24.51 -23.20
N ILE A 184 -15.19 23.24 -23.34
CA ILE A 184 -14.70 22.69 -24.62
C ILE A 184 -15.80 22.76 -25.68
N THR A 185 -17.03 22.34 -25.35
CA THR A 185 -18.16 22.41 -26.29
C THR A 185 -18.52 23.84 -26.68
N LEU A 186 -18.46 24.78 -25.73
CA LEU A 186 -18.69 26.21 -26.00
C LEU A 186 -17.61 26.78 -26.92
N GLY A 187 -16.34 26.44 -26.66
CA GLY A 187 -15.22 26.83 -27.50
C GLY A 187 -15.34 26.29 -28.93
N PHE A 188 -15.74 25.01 -29.08
CA PHE A 188 -16.02 24.41 -30.39
C PHE A 188 -17.20 25.10 -31.10
N ALA A 189 -18.28 25.43 -30.38
CA ALA A 189 -19.42 26.12 -30.96
C ALA A 189 -19.04 27.52 -31.45
N ILE A 190 -18.29 28.29 -30.66
CA ILE A 190 -17.76 29.61 -31.04
C ILE A 190 -16.83 29.50 -32.24
N TYR A 191 -15.94 28.49 -32.26
CA TYR A 191 -15.06 28.24 -33.40
C TYR A 191 -15.87 27.95 -34.68
N TYR A 192 -16.88 27.10 -34.60
CA TYR A 192 -17.72 26.71 -35.73
C TYR A 192 -18.58 27.87 -36.27
N THR A 193 -19.14 28.71 -35.39
CA THR A 193 -19.90 29.90 -35.80
C THR A 193 -19.02 30.95 -36.48
N ASN A 194 -17.79 31.14 -36.01
CA ASN A 194 -16.80 32.01 -36.67
C ASN A 194 -16.38 31.48 -38.04
N LEU A 195 -16.19 30.16 -38.17
CA LEU A 195 -15.88 29.51 -39.46
C LEU A 195 -17.03 29.73 -40.48
N LYS A 196 -18.28 29.48 -40.06
CA LYS A 196 -19.46 29.58 -40.94
C LYS A 196 -19.82 31.02 -41.31
N SER A 197 -19.54 31.99 -40.44
CA SER A 197 -19.81 33.41 -40.69
C SER A 197 -18.81 34.09 -41.63
N GLY A 198 -17.80 33.36 -42.15
CA GLY A 198 -16.80 33.89 -43.08
C GLY A 198 -15.88 34.95 -42.47
N LYS A 199 -15.98 35.20 -41.16
CA LYS A 199 -15.11 36.08 -40.38
C LYS A 199 -13.87 35.32 -39.93
N LEU A 200 -13.19 34.66 -40.85
CA LEU A 200 -11.77 34.38 -40.59
C LEU A 200 -11.07 35.74 -40.57
N PRO A 201 -10.16 36.01 -39.61
CA PRO A 201 -9.30 37.17 -39.71
C PRO A 201 -8.59 37.02 -41.06
N GLN A 202 -8.89 37.92 -42.01
CA GLN A 202 -8.08 38.05 -43.20
C GLN A 202 -6.68 38.35 -42.69
N LYS A 203 -5.82 37.32 -42.67
CA LYS A 203 -4.39 37.56 -42.66
C LYS A 203 -4.15 38.40 -43.90
N GLN A 204 -3.95 39.70 -43.73
CA GLN A 204 -3.31 40.52 -44.73
C GLN A 204 -1.89 39.97 -44.88
N TYR A 205 -1.74 38.96 -45.73
CA TYR A 205 -0.48 38.68 -46.35
C TYR A 205 -0.24 39.86 -47.28
N GLY A 206 0.41 40.90 -46.73
CA GLY A 206 1.04 41.93 -47.53
C GLY A 206 2.00 41.22 -48.48
N LEU A 207 1.63 41.18 -49.74
CA LEU A 207 2.51 40.91 -50.87
C LEU A 207 3.66 41.91 -50.83
N PHE A 208 4.75 41.57 -50.14
CA PHE A 208 6.05 42.04 -50.56
C PHE A 208 6.43 41.20 -51.77
N VAL A 209 6.12 41.75 -52.95
CA VAL A 209 6.75 41.37 -54.20
C VAL A 209 8.19 41.85 -54.08
N ASP A 210 9.09 40.97 -53.67
CA ASP A 210 10.50 41.12 -54.01
C ASP A 210 10.76 40.20 -55.19
N GLU A 211 10.53 40.74 -56.39
CA GLU A 211 11.11 40.22 -57.61
C GLU A 211 12.63 40.24 -57.43
N LYS A 212 13.24 39.07 -57.19
CA LYS A 212 14.55 38.75 -57.74
C LYS A 212 14.93 37.28 -57.54
N PHE A 213 15.12 36.67 -58.71
CA PHE A 213 16.23 35.81 -59.07
C PHE A 213 16.12 34.27 -58.94
N ILE A 214 16.15 33.68 -60.14
CA ILE A 214 17.07 32.61 -60.61
C ILE A 214 16.61 31.17 -60.43
N ASN A 215 16.00 30.68 -61.51
CA ASN A 215 16.44 29.53 -62.32
C ASN A 215 17.37 28.53 -61.63
N LEU A 216 16.89 27.31 -61.40
CA LEU A 216 17.75 26.13 -61.38
C LEU A 216 17.11 25.01 -62.19
N ASN A 217 17.83 24.69 -63.26
CA ASN A 217 17.55 23.69 -64.26
C ASN A 217 17.46 22.28 -63.66
N CYS A 218 16.57 21.52 -64.27
CA CYS A 218 16.55 20.08 -64.32
C CYS A 218 17.88 19.52 -64.85
N LYS A 219 18.41 18.46 -64.24
CA LYS A 219 19.10 17.36 -64.93
C LYS A 219 19.14 16.11 -64.05
N LEU A 220 19.05 14.98 -64.76
CA LEU A 220 19.12 13.56 -64.39
C LEU A 220 20.07 13.23 -63.24
#